data_AF-A0A9W6NNA4-F1
#
_entry.id   AF-A0A9W6NNA4-F1
#
_cell.length_a   1.000
_cell.length_b   1.000
_cell.length_c   1.000
_cell.angle_alpha   90.00
_cell.angle_beta   90.00
_cell.angle_gamma   90.00
#
_symmetry.space_group_name_H-M   'P 1'
#
loop_
_entity.id
_entity.type
_entity.pdbx_description
1 polymer ?
#
loop_
_entity_poly.entity_id
_entity_poly.type
_entity_poly.pdbx_seq_one_letter_code
_entity_poly.pdbx_strand_id
1 'polypeptide(L)'
;MERWLPFRRSRPDRVLDLVRRVAEARDPGEHGDGVEVVLEAPRTKWWRALFDRDDTLAQARIVVTRAGGEVRYPFDIQLVTAYGAGAAHRLGTRPGWAVSNSAGLAFVIQKGTHRTAFDFEELTMGAIAALAKLRRKPQERGWRVRVDRNVKRQ
;
A
#
# COMPACT_ATOMS: atom_id res chain seq x y z
N MET A 1 -13.27 5.74 14.70
CA MET A 1 -12.25 4.70 14.41
C MET A 1 -12.66 3.92 13.19
N GLU A 2 -11.91 4.04 12.09
CA GLU A 2 -12.17 3.23 10.89
C GLU A 2 -11.76 1.78 11.13
N ARG A 3 -12.70 0.87 10.85
CA ARG A 3 -12.59 -0.56 11.15
C ARG A 3 -11.70 -1.26 10.11
N TRP A 4 -10.77 -2.09 10.58
CA TRP A 4 -10.03 -3.01 9.71
C TRP A 4 -10.98 -4.00 9.03
N LEU A 5 -10.93 -4.05 7.70
CA LEU A 5 -11.71 -4.97 6.89
C LEU A 5 -10.82 -6.13 6.42
N PRO A 6 -11.20 -7.40 6.69
CA PRO A 6 -10.43 -8.54 6.22
C PRO A 6 -10.62 -8.73 4.71
N PHE A 7 -9.58 -9.23 4.04
CA PHE A 7 -9.62 -9.68 2.65
C PHE A 7 -8.69 -10.88 2.41
N ARG A 8 -8.81 -11.50 1.23
CA ARG A 8 -7.89 -12.56 0.77
C ARG A 8 -6.96 -11.98 -0.29
N ARG A 9 -5.70 -12.40 -0.29
CA ARG A 9 -4.69 -11.87 -1.21
C ARG A 9 -5.08 -12.02 -2.69
N SER A 10 -5.72 -13.14 -3.05
CA SER A 10 -6.21 -13.42 -4.41
C SER A 10 -7.58 -12.81 -4.74
N ARG A 11 -8.27 -12.21 -3.76
CA ARG A 11 -9.59 -11.56 -3.92
C ARG A 11 -9.57 -10.18 -3.27
N PRO A 12 -8.92 -9.20 -3.91
CA PRO A 12 -8.70 -7.88 -3.35
C PRO A 12 -9.85 -6.90 -3.65
N ASP A 13 -11.02 -7.41 -4.05
CA ASP A 13 -12.19 -6.60 -4.47
C ASP A 13 -12.51 -5.49 -3.46
N ARG A 14 -12.46 -5.82 -2.17
CA ARG A 14 -12.68 -4.86 -1.08
C ARG A 14 -11.65 -3.74 -1.03
N VAL A 15 -10.39 -4.03 -1.35
CA VAL A 15 -9.34 -3.02 -1.39
C VAL A 15 -9.56 -2.10 -2.58
N LEU A 16 -9.85 -2.68 -3.74
CA LEU A 16 -10.15 -1.94 -4.96
C LEU A 16 -11.35 -0.99 -4.77
N ASP A 17 -12.43 -1.48 -4.17
CA ASP A 17 -13.62 -0.69 -3.86
C ASP A 17 -13.31 0.48 -2.92
N LEU A 18 -12.44 0.28 -1.91
CA LEU A 18 -12.03 1.36 -1.02
C LEU A 18 -11.19 2.41 -1.74
N VAL A 19 -10.21 1.99 -2.54
CA VAL A 19 -9.35 2.90 -3.31
C VAL A 19 -10.21 3.74 -4.26
N ARG A 20 -11.14 3.11 -5.00
CA ARG A 20 -12.08 3.81 -5.89
C ARG A 20 -12.94 4.81 -5.13
N ARG A 21 -13.61 4.37 -4.06
CA ARG A 21 -14.49 5.22 -3.25
C ARG A 21 -13.77 6.44 -2.70
N VAL A 22 -12.57 6.25 -2.18
CA VAL A 22 -11.74 7.33 -1.64
C VAL A 22 -11.35 8.33 -2.74
N ALA A 23 -10.92 7.83 -3.90
CA ALA A 23 -10.54 8.68 -5.03
C ALA A 23 -11.74 9.49 -5.56
N GLU A 24 -12.90 8.84 -5.72
CA GLU A 24 -14.14 9.48 -6.17
C GLU A 24 -14.64 10.54 -5.20
N ALA A 25 -14.53 10.29 -3.89
CA ALA A 25 -14.95 11.22 -2.85
C ALA A 25 -14.04 12.44 -2.71
N ARG A 26 -12.82 12.41 -3.27
CA ARG A 26 -11.79 13.46 -3.09
C ARG A 26 -11.59 13.80 -1.62
N ASP A 27 -11.53 12.76 -0.78
CA ASP A 27 -11.55 12.89 0.67
C ASP A 27 -10.29 13.66 1.15
N PRO A 28 -10.44 14.82 1.80
CA PRO A 28 -9.32 15.61 2.31
C PRO A 28 -8.74 15.03 3.61
N GLY A 29 -9.37 14.03 4.22
CA GLY A 29 -8.97 13.47 5.51
C GLY A 29 -9.29 14.40 6.68
N GLU A 30 -8.98 13.94 7.89
CA GLU A 30 -9.30 14.65 9.14
C GLU A 30 -8.51 15.96 9.30
N HIS A 31 -7.35 16.06 8.66
CA HIS A 31 -6.44 17.20 8.77
C HIS A 31 -6.31 18.01 7.47
N GLY A 32 -7.03 17.64 6.41
CA GLY A 32 -6.89 18.28 5.11
C GLY A 32 -5.68 17.81 4.31
N ASP A 33 -4.85 16.90 4.84
CA ASP A 33 -3.64 16.41 4.20
C ASP A 33 -3.86 15.21 3.27
N GLY A 34 -5.11 14.80 3.08
CA GLY A 34 -5.53 13.66 2.28
C GLY A 34 -5.67 12.38 3.10
N VAL A 35 -5.82 11.25 2.39
CA VAL A 35 -6.07 9.95 2.99
C VAL A 35 -5.25 8.85 2.31
N GLU A 36 -5.01 7.78 3.06
CA GLU A 36 -4.27 6.60 2.60
C GLU A 36 -5.12 5.35 2.76
N VAL A 37 -5.05 4.43 1.79
CA VAL A 37 -5.59 3.07 1.97
C VAL A 37 -4.46 2.17 2.45
N VAL A 38 -4.55 1.73 3.70
CA VAL A 38 -3.52 0.95 4.38
C VAL A 38 -3.87 -0.53 4.30
N LEU A 39 -3.02 -1.29 3.61
CA LEU A 39 -3.07 -2.75 3.57
C LEU A 39 -2.05 -3.28 4.57
N GLU A 40 -2.42 -4.28 5.34
CA GLU A 40 -1.53 -4.99 6.24
C GLU A 40 -1.49 -6.48 5.90
N ALA A 41 -0.26 -6.99 5.75
CA ALA A 41 -0.02 -8.40 5.59
C ALA A 41 -0.19 -9.15 6.93
N PRO A 42 -0.70 -10.39 6.91
CA PRO A 42 -0.86 -11.19 8.12
C PRO A 42 0.48 -11.39 8.82
N ARG A 43 0.48 -11.26 10.15
CA ARG A 43 1.63 -11.63 10.97
C ARG A 43 1.81 -13.14 10.93
N THR A 44 3.06 -13.59 10.90
CA THR A 44 3.37 -15.01 11.07
C THR A 44 3.45 -15.31 12.56
N LYS A 45 3.25 -16.58 12.94
CA LYS A 45 3.27 -16.98 14.36
C LYS A 45 4.59 -16.56 15.02
N TRP A 46 4.52 -16.07 16.25
CA TRP A 46 5.63 -15.49 17.02
C TRP A 46 6.90 -16.36 17.07
N TRP A 47 6.76 -17.68 17.11
CA TRP A 47 7.90 -18.62 17.11
C TRP A 47 8.64 -18.71 15.77
N ARG A 48 8.00 -18.38 14.64
CA ARG A 48 8.67 -18.23 13.33
C ARG A 48 9.30 -16.86 13.18
N ALA A 49 8.69 -15.82 13.76
CA ALA A 49 9.20 -14.46 13.72
C ALA A 49 10.56 -14.27 14.42
N LEU A 50 10.93 -15.17 15.34
CA LEU A 50 12.27 -15.18 15.97
C LEU A 50 13.40 -15.56 15.00
N PHE A 51 13.09 -16.24 13.90
CA PHE A 51 14.07 -16.71 12.91
C PHE A 51 13.95 -16.02 11.55
N ASP A 52 12.94 -15.17 11.35
CA ASP A 52 12.62 -14.58 10.06
C ASP A 52 12.27 -13.09 10.21
N ARG A 53 13.16 -12.19 9.75
CA ARG A 53 12.90 -10.73 9.75
C ARG A 53 11.70 -10.36 8.88
N ASP A 54 11.34 -11.23 7.93
CA ASP A 54 10.18 -11.09 7.02
C ASP A 54 8.81 -11.13 7.75
N ASP A 55 8.79 -11.48 9.05
CA ASP A 55 7.55 -11.74 9.83
C ASP A 55 7.09 -10.58 10.74
N THR A 56 7.78 -9.45 10.68
CA THR A 56 7.35 -8.21 11.34
C THR A 56 6.11 -7.60 10.66
N LEU A 57 5.44 -6.66 11.34
CA LEU A 57 4.30 -5.95 10.73
C LEU A 57 4.76 -5.26 9.45
N ALA A 58 4.09 -5.57 8.34
CA ALA A 58 4.39 -5.04 7.02
C ALA A 58 3.12 -4.44 6.43
N GLN A 59 3.19 -3.16 6.07
CA GLN A 59 2.10 -2.40 5.48
C GLN A 59 2.48 -1.82 4.13
N ALA A 60 1.49 -1.75 3.24
CA ALA A 60 1.53 -0.97 2.03
C ALA A 60 0.45 0.11 2.16
N ARG A 61 0.86 1.36 2.03
CA ARG A 61 -0.04 2.51 2.09
C ARG A 61 -0.18 3.05 0.69
N ILE A 62 -1.36 2.88 0.12
CA ILE A 62 -1.71 3.45 -1.17
C ILE A 62 -2.11 4.90 -0.90
N VAL A 63 -1.29 5.85 -1.36
CA VAL A 63 -1.61 7.28 -1.26
C VAL A 63 -2.62 7.62 -2.34
N VAL A 64 -3.90 7.75 -1.97
CA VAL A 64 -4.98 7.99 -2.94
C VAL A 64 -5.25 9.48 -3.12
N THR A 65 -5.27 10.24 -2.03
CA THR A 65 -5.44 11.71 -2.08
C THR A 65 -4.27 12.43 -1.42
N ARG A 66 -4.02 13.66 -1.89
CA ARG A 66 -3.06 14.60 -1.32
C ARG A 66 -3.74 15.73 -0.56
N ALA A 67 -2.93 16.66 -0.05
CA ALA A 67 -3.43 17.84 0.65
C ALA A 67 -4.51 18.56 -0.18
N GLY A 68 -5.60 18.95 0.48
CA GLY A 68 -6.78 19.52 -0.16
C GLY A 68 -7.74 18.50 -0.80
N GLY A 69 -7.55 17.20 -0.60
CA GLY A 69 -8.40 16.15 -1.19
C GLY A 69 -8.12 15.90 -2.68
N GLU A 70 -7.03 16.46 -3.21
CA GLU A 70 -6.67 16.30 -4.61
C GLU A 70 -6.18 14.88 -4.91
N VAL A 71 -6.74 14.28 -5.96
CA VAL A 71 -6.20 13.04 -6.54
C VAL A 71 -5.14 13.45 -7.55
N ARG A 72 -3.85 13.23 -7.25
CA ARG A 72 -2.73 13.65 -8.13
C ARG A 72 -1.78 12.50 -8.45
N TYR A 73 -1.33 12.48 -9.69
CA TYR A 73 -0.43 11.47 -10.26
C TYR A 73 1.05 11.73 -9.92
N PRO A 74 1.90 10.68 -9.84
CA PRO A 74 1.57 9.25 -9.77
C PRO A 74 1.24 8.80 -8.36
N PHE A 75 0.24 7.92 -8.24
CA PHE A 75 -0.06 7.21 -6.99
C PHE A 75 1.18 6.46 -6.53
N ASP A 76 1.63 6.77 -5.33
CA ASP A 76 2.74 6.09 -4.68
C ASP A 76 2.22 5.10 -3.64
N ILE A 77 2.84 3.92 -3.62
CA ILE A 77 2.67 2.93 -2.56
C ILE A 77 3.86 3.06 -1.63
N GLN A 78 3.60 3.40 -0.37
CA GLN A 78 4.62 3.47 0.66
C GLN A 78 4.68 2.13 1.39
N LEU A 79 5.86 1.52 1.44
CA LEU A 79 6.08 0.27 2.12
C LEU A 79 6.68 0.52 3.50
N VAL A 80 5.89 0.23 4.53
CA VAL A 80 6.32 0.27 5.92
C VAL A 80 6.61 -1.16 6.36
N THR A 81 7.89 -1.52 6.33
CA THR A 81 8.38 -2.88 6.61
C THR A 81 9.67 -2.82 7.43
N ALA A 82 10.09 -3.93 8.04
CA ALA A 82 11.38 -3.99 8.74
C ALA A 82 12.61 -3.77 7.84
N TYR A 83 12.46 -3.80 6.52
CA TYR A 83 13.55 -3.47 5.60
C TYR A 83 13.73 -1.96 5.41
N GLY A 84 12.77 -1.12 5.82
CA GLY A 84 12.76 0.29 5.49
C GLY A 84 12.97 0.53 3.98
N ALA A 85 13.82 1.48 3.64
CA ALA A 85 14.27 1.74 2.26
C ALA A 85 14.94 0.52 1.60
N GLY A 86 15.53 -0.40 2.37
CA GLY A 86 16.09 -1.64 1.83
C GLY A 86 15.07 -2.52 1.09
N ALA A 87 13.76 -2.31 1.31
CA ALA A 87 12.72 -3.05 0.62
C ALA A 87 12.73 -2.81 -0.89
N ALA A 88 13.12 -1.62 -1.37
CA ALA A 88 13.13 -1.30 -2.80
C ALA A 88 14.04 -2.23 -3.60
N HIS A 89 15.24 -2.51 -3.09
CA HIS A 89 16.20 -3.41 -3.72
C HIS A 89 15.66 -4.83 -3.85
N ARG A 90 14.80 -5.26 -2.91
CA ARG A 90 14.21 -6.61 -2.89
C ARG A 90 13.04 -6.77 -3.87
N LEU A 91 12.35 -5.68 -4.18
CA LEU A 91 11.25 -5.70 -5.16
C LEU A 91 11.77 -5.92 -6.58
N GLY A 92 12.96 -5.40 -6.88
CA GLY A 92 13.54 -5.42 -8.21
C GLY A 92 12.79 -4.54 -9.21
N THR A 93 13.11 -4.69 -10.49
CA THR A 93 12.46 -3.94 -11.58
C THR A 93 11.21 -4.66 -12.08
N ARG A 94 10.12 -3.92 -12.29
CA ARG A 94 8.89 -4.40 -12.93
C ARG A 94 8.46 -3.43 -14.03
N PRO A 95 8.10 -3.90 -15.24
CA PRO A 95 7.56 -3.05 -16.30
C PRO A 95 6.33 -2.28 -15.80
N GLY A 96 6.20 -1.00 -16.17
CA GLY A 96 5.11 -0.14 -15.70
C GLY A 96 5.29 0.40 -14.28
N TRP A 97 6.37 0.04 -13.58
CA TRP A 97 6.61 0.47 -12.19
C TRP A 97 8.01 1.07 -12.01
N ALA A 98 8.10 2.07 -11.15
CA ALA A 98 9.33 2.60 -10.61
C ALA A 98 9.40 2.30 -9.11
N VAL A 99 10.61 2.08 -8.61
CA VAL A 99 10.86 1.87 -7.18
C VAL A 99 11.87 2.91 -6.73
N SER A 100 11.62 3.56 -5.60
CA SER A 100 12.48 4.61 -5.05
C SER A 100 12.64 4.45 -3.54
N ASN A 101 13.71 5.02 -3.01
CA ASN A 101 14.01 5.10 -1.59
C ASN A 101 13.97 6.54 -1.14
N SER A 102 13.17 6.85 -0.12
CA SER A 102 13.13 8.17 0.49
C SER A 102 12.64 8.08 1.93
N ALA A 103 13.05 9.00 2.80
CA ALA A 103 12.61 9.08 4.20
C ALA A 103 12.64 7.74 4.98
N GLY A 104 13.60 6.86 4.67
CA GLY A 104 13.71 5.53 5.30
C GLY A 104 12.65 4.50 4.85
N LEU A 105 11.84 4.82 3.84
CA LEU A 105 10.80 3.97 3.25
C LEU A 105 11.13 3.64 1.79
N ALA A 106 10.55 2.53 1.33
CA ALA A 106 10.51 2.19 -0.08
C ALA A 106 9.18 2.63 -0.70
N PHE A 107 9.26 3.26 -1.86
CA PHE A 107 8.13 3.75 -2.65
C PHE A 107 8.03 2.92 -3.91
N VAL A 108 6.80 2.52 -4.25
CA VAL A 108 6.47 1.85 -5.51
C VAL A 108 5.50 2.74 -6.27
N ILE A 109 5.91 3.21 -7.43
CA ILE A 109 5.24 4.26 -8.19
C ILE A 109 4.80 3.68 -9.53
N GLN A 110 3.52 3.73 -9.84
CA GLN A 110 3.02 3.32 -11.15
C GLN A 110 3.42 4.35 -12.19
N LYS A 111 4.08 3.91 -13.27
CA LYS A 111 4.45 4.75 -14.40
C LYS A 111 3.18 4.99 -15.23
N GLY A 112 2.66 6.21 -15.17
CA GLY A 112 1.47 6.56 -15.93
C GLY A 112 1.72 6.59 -17.42
N THR A 113 0.68 6.30 -18.18
CA THR A 113 0.60 6.75 -19.56
C THR A 113 -0.30 7.98 -19.59
N HIS A 114 0.11 9.03 -20.32
CA HIS A 114 -0.55 10.34 -20.38
C HIS A 114 -2.03 10.34 -20.84
N ARG A 115 -2.65 9.17 -21.06
CA ARG A 115 -3.96 9.02 -21.71
C ARG A 115 -4.91 8.03 -21.05
N THR A 116 -4.54 7.34 -19.96
CA THR A 116 -5.43 6.37 -19.31
C THR A 116 -6.07 6.93 -18.04
N ALA A 117 -7.37 6.68 -17.91
CA ALA A 117 -8.05 6.75 -16.62
C ALA A 117 -7.30 5.85 -15.61
N PHE A 118 -7.26 6.28 -14.35
CA PHE A 118 -6.49 5.65 -13.28
C PHE A 118 -6.74 4.14 -13.19
N ASP A 119 -5.68 3.34 -13.26
CA ASP A 119 -5.78 1.89 -13.06
C ASP A 119 -5.67 1.54 -11.57
N PHE A 120 -6.77 1.72 -10.86
CA PHE A 120 -6.87 1.38 -9.43
C PHE A 120 -6.71 -0.12 -9.18
N GLU A 121 -6.99 -0.97 -10.17
CA GLU A 121 -6.80 -2.41 -10.07
C GLU A 121 -5.31 -2.74 -10.07
N GLU A 122 -4.56 -2.22 -11.04
CA GLU A 122 -3.10 -2.37 -11.07
C GLU A 122 -2.45 -1.80 -9.81
N LEU A 123 -2.91 -0.65 -9.29
CA LEU A 123 -2.40 -0.06 -8.05
C LEU A 123 -2.61 -0.98 -6.84
N THR A 124 -3.82 -1.50 -6.70
CA THR A 124 -4.20 -2.44 -5.64
C THR A 124 -3.39 -3.73 -5.73
N MET A 125 -3.31 -4.31 -6.92
CA MET A 125 -2.55 -5.53 -7.17
C MET A 125 -1.04 -5.32 -6.99
N GLY A 126 -0.53 -4.15 -7.35
CA GLY A 126 0.85 -3.73 -7.15
C GLY A 126 1.22 -3.67 -5.67
N ALA A 127 0.39 -3.05 -4.83
CA ALA A 127 0.59 -2.97 -3.39
C ALA A 127 0.63 -4.36 -2.73
N ILE A 128 -0.32 -5.21 -3.09
CA ILE A 128 -0.39 -6.59 -2.59
C ILE A 128 0.82 -7.41 -3.06
N ALA A 129 1.18 -7.30 -4.34
CA ALA A 129 2.32 -7.99 -4.92
C ALA A 129 3.64 -7.55 -4.27
N ALA A 130 3.82 -6.25 -4.01
CA ALA A 130 4.99 -5.71 -3.35
C ALA A 130 5.15 -6.28 -1.93
N LEU A 131 4.07 -6.27 -1.12
CA LEU A 131 4.10 -6.89 0.20
C LEU A 131 4.34 -8.40 0.14
N ALA A 132 3.71 -9.09 -0.81
CA ALA A 132 3.88 -10.54 -0.95
C ALA A 132 5.30 -10.92 -1.38
N LYS A 133 5.95 -10.10 -2.22
CA LYS A 133 7.33 -10.29 -2.70
C LYS A 133 8.36 -10.16 -1.57
N LEU A 134 8.09 -9.30 -0.60
CA LEU A 134 8.91 -9.12 0.60
C LEU A 134 8.71 -10.22 1.64
N ARG A 135 8.07 -11.35 1.28
CA ARG A 135 7.82 -12.46 2.19
C ARG A 135 8.24 -13.76 1.56
N ARG A 136 8.89 -14.61 2.36
CA ARG A 136 9.29 -15.96 1.92
C ARG A 136 8.10 -16.86 1.57
N LYS A 137 7.00 -16.77 2.34
CA LYS A 137 5.76 -17.54 2.13
C LYS A 137 4.54 -16.63 2.36
N PRO A 138 4.09 -15.88 1.34
CA PRO A 138 2.93 -15.00 1.48
C PRO A 138 1.67 -15.83 1.73
N GLN A 139 0.96 -15.52 2.82
CA GLN A 139 -0.28 -16.21 3.17
C GLN A 139 -1.43 -15.74 2.29
N GLU A 140 -2.44 -16.58 2.12
CA GLU A 140 -3.63 -16.24 1.35
C GLU A 140 -4.70 -15.49 2.19
N ARG A 141 -4.77 -15.78 3.48
CA ARG A 141 -5.79 -15.25 4.41
C ARG A 141 -5.12 -14.40 5.49
N GLY A 142 -5.94 -13.63 6.23
CA GLY A 142 -5.49 -12.83 7.36
C GLY A 142 -4.99 -11.43 6.98
N TRP A 143 -5.08 -11.08 5.70
CA TRP A 143 -4.84 -9.72 5.24
C TRP A 143 -5.98 -8.80 5.69
N ARG A 144 -5.66 -7.55 5.95
CA ARG A 144 -6.63 -6.54 6.36
C ARG A 144 -6.32 -5.20 5.72
N VAL A 145 -7.37 -4.44 5.44
CA VAL A 145 -7.30 -3.10 4.86
C VAL A 145 -8.09 -2.13 5.70
N ARG A 146 -7.67 -0.88 5.76
CA ARG A 146 -8.45 0.24 6.27
C ARG A 146 -8.17 1.49 5.47
N VAL A 147 -9.06 2.47 5.56
CA VAL A 147 -8.72 3.85 5.23
C VAL A 147 -8.01 4.44 6.46
N ASP A 148 -7.04 5.32 6.22
CA ASP A 148 -6.43 6.17 7.24
C ASP A 148 -6.65 7.62 6.84
N ARG A 149 -7.54 8.28 7.60
CA ARG A 149 -7.85 9.71 7.45
C ARG A 149 -7.04 10.60 8.37
N ASN A 150 -6.22 10.03 9.25
CA ASN A 150 -5.40 10.77 10.23
C ASN A 150 -4.02 11.15 9.65
N VAL A 151 -3.86 11.12 8.32
CA VAL A 151 -2.62 11.49 7.65
C VAL A 151 -2.29 12.93 8.00
N LYS A 152 -1.03 13.17 8.39
CA LYS A 152 -0.45 14.49 8.53
C LYS A 152 0.81 14.55 7.68
N ARG A 153 0.89 15.50 6.76
CA ARG A 153 2.10 15.72 5.96
C ARG A 153 2.73 17.03 6.44
N GLN A 154 4.00 16.95 6.85
CA GLN A 154 4.77 18.12 7.26
C GLN A 154 5.29 18.88 6.04
#